data_AF-A0A934F8Q8-F1
#
_entry.id   AF-A0A934F8Q8-F1
#
_cell.length_a   1.000
_cell.length_b   1.000
_cell.length_c   1.000
_cell.angle_alpha   90.00
_cell.angle_beta   90.00
_cell.angle_gamma   90.00
#
_symmetry.space_group_name_H-M   'P 1'
#
loop_
_entity.id
_entity.type
_entity.pdbx_description
1 polymer ?
#
loop_
_entity_poly.entity_id
_entity_poly.type
_entity_poly.pdbx_seq_one_letter_code
_entity_poly.pdbx_strand_id
1 'polypeptide(L)'
;MPTPKGLRCAADTAEVRPFWRRAAAYYGGLGLGIYLALVLAVFAFLRTIGYPVSILHVGLPPLWHKVGQARGWFFLHKSNQAFAQDRIPEGLLYLRNAYDLDPSNYVAGIALAKHLQAGQPARSDEVYQRLLRDHPQRRAGTAQEWFRALLARGSFDRIARLARGELLASSPGAAVWMRALLYSTRRLPSDTLLRELATSPAPALQSWRPVFATELLLREGRLREARDAITGPLPADQAAFHVYYRVSLLTEMGDTFAALDLLARHAALLDAEANVTLRLDALAAGRMKRPHQQVVDQLLAQPLSTGGLPGLKVLCAHLIRFPDPAVFDRLAEKVARENLPLDTESAGVWFSLFCAAGAVDDRTRLHELGFRLRNASQKPFMILSAVEAFFRGELAERRITTFLPVLPLPLEVTYALFERYPLPDAPAVWPKRP
;
A
#
# COMPACT_ATOMS: atom_id res chain seq x y z
N MET A 1 -24.44 87.20 4.96
CA MET A 1 -24.24 87.82 3.63
C MET A 1 -23.90 86.72 2.62
N PRO A 2 -24.78 86.42 1.65
CA PRO A 2 -24.54 85.44 0.60
C PRO A 2 -23.72 86.08 -0.53
N THR A 3 -22.64 85.46 -0.97
CA THR A 3 -21.88 85.93 -2.14
C THR A 3 -22.62 85.57 -3.44
N PRO A 4 -22.65 86.44 -4.48
CA PRO A 4 -23.43 86.23 -5.72
C PRO A 4 -22.91 85.11 -6.65
N LYS A 5 -21.97 84.29 -6.18
CA LYS A 5 -21.40 83.15 -6.89
C LYS A 5 -21.41 82.00 -5.89
N GLY A 6 -22.28 81.01 -6.13
CA GLY A 6 -22.63 79.93 -5.18
C GLY A 6 -21.46 79.16 -4.58
N LEU A 7 -21.75 78.30 -3.60
CA LEU A 7 -20.82 77.49 -2.79
C LEU A 7 -19.45 77.30 -3.45
N ARG A 8 -18.53 78.21 -3.13
CA ARG A 8 -17.14 78.10 -3.60
C ARG A 8 -16.47 77.06 -2.72
N CYS A 9 -16.14 75.90 -3.29
CA CYS A 9 -15.14 75.03 -2.70
C CYS A 9 -13.90 75.89 -2.41
N ALA A 10 -13.40 75.87 -1.17
CA ALA A 10 -12.27 76.70 -0.74
C ALA A 10 -10.94 76.37 -1.43
N ALA A 11 -10.93 75.36 -2.32
CA ALA A 11 -9.79 74.98 -3.14
C ALA A 11 -10.20 74.99 -4.62
N ASP A 12 -9.40 75.68 -5.43
CA ASP A 12 -9.55 75.69 -6.88
C ASP A 12 -9.26 74.28 -7.43
N THR A 13 -10.08 73.77 -8.36
CA THR A 13 -9.90 72.41 -8.93
C THR A 13 -8.57 72.27 -9.66
N ALA A 14 -8.01 73.39 -10.13
CA ALA A 14 -6.68 73.49 -10.71
C ALA A 14 -5.53 73.25 -9.70
N GLU A 15 -5.73 73.52 -8.42
CA GLU A 15 -4.73 73.34 -7.35
C GLU A 15 -4.78 71.95 -6.70
N VAL A 16 -5.97 71.34 -6.65
CA VAL A 16 -6.18 70.01 -6.06
C VAL A 16 -5.53 68.89 -6.89
N ARG A 17 -5.60 68.95 -8.22
CA ARG A 17 -4.96 67.96 -9.12
C ARG A 17 -3.44 67.84 -8.97
N PRO A 18 -2.64 68.93 -8.99
CA PRO A 18 -1.20 68.85 -8.83
C PRO A 18 -0.78 68.50 -7.39
N PHE A 19 -1.61 68.77 -6.38
CA PHE A 19 -1.36 68.32 -5.00
C PHE A 19 -1.44 66.79 -4.89
N TRP A 20 -2.53 66.16 -5.34
CA TRP A 20 -2.67 64.69 -5.30
C TRP A 20 -1.62 63.99 -6.17
N ARG A 21 -1.23 64.58 -7.30
CA ARG A 21 -0.14 64.05 -8.13
C ARG A 21 1.21 64.09 -7.42
N ARG A 22 1.54 65.19 -6.72
CA ARG A 22 2.77 65.32 -5.93
C ARG A 22 2.75 64.41 -4.71
N ALA A 23 1.65 64.37 -3.97
CA ALA A 23 1.47 63.48 -2.84
C ALA A 23 1.58 62.01 -3.26
N ALA A 24 0.92 61.59 -4.34
CA ALA A 24 1.05 60.24 -4.88
C ALA A 24 2.48 59.93 -5.35
N ALA A 25 3.19 60.90 -5.93
CA ALA A 25 4.59 60.70 -6.33
C ALA A 25 5.53 60.55 -5.13
N TYR A 26 5.42 61.40 -4.11
CA TYR A 26 6.29 61.34 -2.91
C TYR A 26 5.96 60.14 -2.02
N TYR A 27 4.70 59.96 -1.65
CA TYR A 27 4.30 58.85 -0.78
C TYR A 27 4.31 57.51 -1.53
N GLY A 28 3.93 57.48 -2.80
CA GLY A 28 4.04 56.28 -3.63
C GLY A 28 5.49 55.90 -3.92
N GLY A 29 6.37 56.88 -4.19
CA GLY A 29 7.80 56.66 -4.37
C GLY A 29 8.49 56.16 -3.10
N LEU A 30 8.19 56.76 -1.94
CA LEU A 30 8.69 56.31 -0.64
C LEU A 30 8.19 54.91 -0.31
N GLY A 31 6.88 54.64 -0.50
CA GLY A 31 6.30 53.32 -0.28
C GLY A 31 6.91 52.24 -1.18
N LEU A 32 7.12 52.55 -2.46
CA LEU A 32 7.80 51.65 -3.40
C LEU A 32 9.26 51.42 -3.01
N GLY A 33 9.97 52.47 -2.58
CA GLY A 33 11.35 52.38 -2.11
C GLY A 33 11.49 51.47 -0.89
N ILE A 34 10.64 51.65 0.12
CA ILE A 34 10.60 50.80 1.32
C ILE A 34 10.27 49.35 0.93
N TYR A 35 9.26 49.16 0.05
CA TYR A 35 8.87 47.83 -0.42
C TYR A 35 10.03 47.11 -1.11
N LEU A 36 10.71 47.77 -2.05
CA LEU A 36 11.84 47.19 -2.78
C LEU A 36 13.01 46.87 -1.85
N ALA A 37 13.33 47.76 -0.91
CA ALA A 37 14.38 47.52 0.08
C ALA A 37 14.07 46.27 0.93
N LEU A 38 12.81 46.12 1.38
CA LEU A 38 12.37 44.97 2.17
C LEU A 38 12.41 43.67 1.35
N VAL A 39 11.94 43.70 0.10
CA VAL A 39 12.00 42.55 -0.83
C VAL A 39 13.45 42.12 -1.06
N LEU A 40 14.36 43.06 -1.28
CA LEU A 40 15.79 42.77 -1.47
C LEU A 40 16.42 42.19 -0.20
N ALA A 41 16.11 42.76 0.97
CA ALA A 41 16.60 42.27 2.25
C ALA A 41 16.14 40.82 2.53
N VAL A 42 14.85 40.54 2.34
CA VAL A 42 14.28 39.19 2.51
C VAL A 42 14.85 38.22 1.48
N PHE A 43 14.99 38.63 0.22
CA PHE A 43 15.58 37.81 -0.83
C PHE A 43 17.03 37.44 -0.51
N ALA A 44 17.86 38.41 -0.12
CA ALA A 44 19.24 38.19 0.28
C ALA A 44 19.32 37.21 1.44
N PHE A 45 18.52 37.42 2.49
CA PHE A 45 18.45 36.53 3.65
C PHE A 45 18.10 35.07 3.27
N LEU A 46 17.04 34.88 2.47
CA LEU A 46 16.62 33.54 2.03
C LEU A 46 17.69 32.86 1.17
N ARG A 47 18.41 33.63 0.34
CA ARG A 47 19.47 33.10 -0.52
C ARG A 47 20.71 32.71 0.28
N THR A 48 21.07 33.48 1.32
CA THR A 48 22.20 33.17 2.22
C THR A 48 21.98 31.86 2.98
N ILE A 49 20.74 31.53 3.36
CA ILE A 49 20.40 30.23 3.98
C ILE A 49 20.50 29.07 2.98
N GLY A 50 20.51 29.36 1.68
CA GLY A 50 20.61 28.37 0.61
C GLY A 50 19.28 27.98 -0.03
N TYR A 51 18.20 28.75 0.18
CA TYR A 51 16.92 28.46 -0.48
C TYR A 51 16.99 28.80 -1.98
N PRO A 52 16.46 27.92 -2.87
CA PRO A 52 16.41 28.16 -4.31
C PRO A 52 15.24 29.09 -4.68
N VAL A 53 15.25 30.32 -4.17
CA VAL A 53 14.23 31.34 -4.45
C VAL A 53 14.68 32.33 -5.53
N SER A 54 13.73 32.82 -6.34
CA SER A 54 13.92 33.93 -7.27
C SER A 54 13.43 35.22 -6.62
N ILE A 55 14.01 36.37 -6.98
CA ILE A 55 13.58 37.68 -6.46
C ILE A 55 12.10 37.96 -6.78
N LEU A 56 11.62 37.45 -7.91
CA LEU A 56 10.21 37.53 -8.32
C LEU A 56 9.28 36.76 -7.38
N HIS A 57 9.75 35.66 -6.79
CA HIS A 57 8.96 34.88 -5.82
C HIS A 57 8.79 35.60 -4.48
N VAL A 58 9.71 36.50 -4.14
CA VAL A 58 9.68 37.29 -2.89
C VAL A 58 8.92 38.60 -3.11
N GLY A 59 9.17 39.26 -4.26
CA GLY A 59 8.64 40.59 -4.56
C GLY A 59 7.24 40.64 -5.15
N LEU A 60 6.59 39.51 -5.42
CA LEU A 60 5.23 39.48 -5.97
C LEU A 60 4.32 38.60 -5.10
N PRO A 61 3.29 39.18 -4.43
CA PRO A 61 2.36 38.43 -3.59
C PRO A 61 1.73 37.20 -4.25
N PRO A 62 1.32 37.24 -5.55
CA PRO A 62 0.78 36.05 -6.22
C PRO A 62 1.76 34.86 -6.28
N LEU A 63 3.07 35.10 -6.18
CA LEU A 63 4.12 34.07 -6.29
C LEU A 63 4.67 33.61 -4.95
N TRP A 64 4.18 34.13 -3.81
CA TRP A 64 4.66 33.76 -2.48
C TRP A 64 4.54 32.27 -2.15
N HIS A 65 3.56 31.58 -2.75
CA HIS A 65 3.42 30.12 -2.63
C HIS A 65 4.69 29.37 -3.09
N LYS A 66 5.43 29.92 -4.07
CA LYS A 66 6.69 29.33 -4.57
C LYS A 66 7.83 29.40 -3.56
N VAL A 67 7.77 30.33 -2.61
CA VAL A 67 8.75 30.40 -1.51
C VAL A 67 8.59 29.19 -0.58
N GLY A 68 7.34 28.80 -0.28
CA GLY A 68 7.05 27.56 0.45
C GLY A 68 7.60 26.32 -0.25
N GLN A 69 7.34 26.19 -1.55
CA GLN A 69 7.86 25.10 -2.39
C GLN A 69 9.39 25.03 -2.40
N ALA A 70 10.07 26.17 -2.57
CA ALA A 70 11.54 26.23 -2.57
C ALA A 70 12.14 25.80 -1.21
N ARG A 71 11.52 26.20 -0.10
CA ARG A 71 11.92 25.75 1.24
C ARG A 71 11.63 24.25 1.44
N GLY A 72 10.49 23.77 0.95
CA GLY A 72 10.13 22.35 0.98
C GLY A 72 11.18 21.47 0.30
N TRP A 73 11.62 21.84 -0.91
CA TRP A 73 12.69 21.15 -1.64
C TRP A 73 14.03 21.14 -0.91
N PHE A 74 14.41 22.26 -0.28
CA PHE A 74 15.62 22.33 0.52
C PHE A 74 15.59 21.33 1.68
N PHE A 75 14.48 21.25 2.41
CA PHE A 75 14.33 20.31 3.51
C PHE A 75 14.26 18.85 3.04
N LEU A 76 13.66 18.58 1.88
CA LEU A 76 13.69 17.24 1.29
C LEU A 76 15.12 16.78 0.96
N HIS A 77 15.95 17.67 0.39
CA HIS A 77 17.35 17.35 0.14
C HIS A 77 18.14 17.10 1.44
N LYS A 78 17.92 17.94 2.47
CA LYS A 78 18.51 17.74 3.81
C LYS A 78 18.05 16.42 4.46
N SER A 79 16.79 16.04 4.27
CA SER A 79 16.27 14.76 4.72
C SER A 79 17.02 13.59 4.07
N ASN A 80 17.20 13.61 2.75
CA ASN A 80 17.92 12.55 2.04
C ASN A 80 19.38 12.45 2.49
N GLN A 81 20.04 13.59 2.70
CA GLN A 81 21.39 13.64 3.24
C GLN A 81 21.47 13.06 4.66
N ALA A 82 20.52 13.42 5.54
CA ALA A 82 20.45 12.89 6.90
C ALA A 82 20.21 11.36 6.91
N PHE A 83 19.35 10.85 6.02
CA PHE A 83 19.15 9.40 5.88
C PHE A 83 20.38 8.68 5.34
N ALA A 84 21.11 9.27 4.39
CA ALA A 84 22.37 8.71 3.90
C ALA A 84 23.47 8.69 4.99
N GLN A 85 23.35 9.55 6.01
CA GLN A 85 24.25 9.61 7.17
C GLN A 85 23.70 8.84 8.39
N ASP A 86 22.66 8.03 8.21
CA ASP A 86 21.99 7.26 9.26
C ASP A 86 21.38 8.08 10.42
N ARG A 87 21.18 9.38 10.21
CA ARG A 87 20.52 10.27 11.17
C ARG A 87 19.01 10.26 10.97
N ILE A 88 18.39 9.11 11.28
CA ILE A 88 16.95 8.88 11.05
C ILE A 88 16.06 9.95 11.71
N PRO A 89 16.23 10.32 13.00
CA PRO A 89 15.36 11.31 13.63
C PRO A 89 15.45 12.70 12.97
N GLU A 90 16.66 13.12 12.60
CA GLU A 90 16.90 14.39 11.88
C GLU A 90 16.28 14.35 10.48
N GLY A 91 16.46 13.25 9.76
CA GLY A 91 15.85 13.03 8.45
C GLY A 91 14.33 13.13 8.52
N LEU A 92 13.68 12.50 9.50
CA LEU A 92 12.23 12.59 9.68
C LEU A 92 11.75 13.99 10.03
N LEU A 93 12.50 14.73 10.86
CA LEU A 93 12.18 16.11 11.17
C LEU A 93 12.22 16.98 9.90
N TYR A 94 13.27 16.85 9.09
CA TYR A 94 13.37 17.57 7.82
C TYR A 94 12.28 17.17 6.84
N LEU A 95 11.96 15.88 6.74
CA LEU A 95 10.92 15.39 5.84
C LEU A 95 9.53 15.91 6.22
N ARG A 96 9.24 15.96 7.54
CA ARG A 96 8.02 16.57 8.05
C ARG A 96 7.95 18.05 7.70
N ASN A 97 9.02 18.80 7.96
CA ASN A 97 9.09 20.22 7.61
C ASN A 97 8.93 20.44 6.10
N ALA A 98 9.52 19.57 5.27
CA ALA A 98 9.38 19.63 3.82
C ALA A 98 7.92 19.52 3.38
N TYR A 99 7.18 18.57 3.96
CA TYR A 99 5.77 18.34 3.64
C TYR A 99 4.84 19.40 4.24
N ASP A 100 5.11 19.89 5.46
CA ASP A 100 4.32 20.95 6.09
C ASP A 100 4.46 22.29 5.33
N LEU A 101 5.63 22.56 4.74
CA LEU A 101 5.89 23.77 3.94
C LEU A 101 5.37 23.66 2.50
N ASP A 102 5.36 22.46 1.93
CA ASP A 102 4.80 22.19 0.60
C ASP A 102 3.98 20.89 0.59
N PRO A 103 2.70 20.97 1.00
CA PRO A 103 1.81 19.80 0.99
C PRO A 103 1.53 19.26 -0.42
N SER A 104 1.83 20.03 -1.47
CA SER A 104 1.69 19.60 -2.86
C SER A 104 2.87 18.73 -3.33
N ASN A 105 3.93 18.61 -2.54
CA ASN A 105 5.05 17.75 -2.85
C ASN A 105 4.73 16.29 -2.53
N TYR A 106 4.21 15.59 -3.54
CA TYR A 106 3.88 14.16 -3.47
C TYR A 106 5.06 13.29 -3.01
N VAL A 107 6.29 13.60 -3.45
CA VAL A 107 7.49 12.80 -3.11
C VAL A 107 7.82 12.92 -1.62
N ALA A 108 7.77 14.14 -1.08
CA ALA A 108 7.97 14.36 0.36
C ALA A 108 6.87 13.67 1.18
N GLY A 109 5.61 13.79 0.76
CA GLY A 109 4.48 13.18 1.45
C GLY A 109 4.52 11.65 1.45
N ILE A 110 4.80 11.00 0.32
CA ILE A 110 4.86 9.53 0.26
C ILE A 110 6.03 8.97 1.05
N ALA A 111 7.19 9.64 1.02
CA ALA A 111 8.34 9.26 1.82
C ALA A 111 8.03 9.41 3.32
N LEU A 112 7.38 10.51 3.71
CA LEU A 112 6.97 10.76 5.09
C LEU A 112 6.02 9.65 5.57
N ALA A 113 5.00 9.33 4.78
CA ALA A 113 4.02 8.30 5.11
C ALA A 113 4.69 6.93 5.34
N LYS A 114 5.63 6.54 4.46
CA LYS A 114 6.39 5.29 4.58
C LYS A 114 7.23 5.23 5.86
N HIS A 115 7.96 6.28 6.17
CA HIS A 115 8.80 6.27 7.37
C HIS A 115 8.00 6.34 8.67
N LEU A 116 6.83 6.99 8.66
CA LEU A 116 5.93 7.03 9.82
C LEU A 116 5.24 5.68 10.07
N GLN A 117 5.24 4.75 9.11
CA GLN A 117 4.47 3.51 9.20
C GLN A 117 4.82 2.65 10.43
N ALA A 118 6.10 2.55 10.78
CA ALA A 118 6.57 1.72 11.89
C ALA A 118 6.35 2.38 13.26
N GLY A 119 6.58 3.69 13.39
CA GLY A 119 6.55 4.38 14.67
C GLY A 119 5.26 5.17 14.97
N GLN A 120 4.56 5.66 13.94
CA GLN A 120 3.39 6.54 14.07
C GLN A 120 2.33 6.18 13.01
N PRO A 121 1.73 4.98 13.09
CA PRO A 121 0.85 4.45 12.04
C PRO A 121 -0.39 5.30 11.78
N ALA A 122 -0.96 5.92 12.81
CA ALA A 122 -2.11 6.82 12.66
C ALA A 122 -1.78 8.06 11.81
N ARG A 123 -0.63 8.70 12.06
CA ARG A 123 -0.17 9.84 11.26
C ARG A 123 0.20 9.43 9.84
N SER A 124 0.83 8.27 9.67
CA SER A 124 1.09 7.69 8.34
C SER A 124 -0.21 7.57 7.54
N ASP A 125 -1.27 7.05 8.15
CA ASP A 125 -2.58 6.91 7.51
C ASP A 125 -3.23 8.26 7.16
N GLU A 126 -3.13 9.26 8.04
CA GLU A 126 -3.59 10.63 7.75
C GLU A 126 -2.88 11.24 6.54
N VAL A 127 -1.56 11.04 6.44
CA VAL A 127 -0.77 11.50 5.28
C VAL A 127 -1.22 10.76 4.02
N TYR A 128 -1.42 9.44 4.05
CA TYR A 128 -1.94 8.69 2.91
C TYR A 128 -3.34 9.17 2.46
N GLN A 129 -4.25 9.39 3.40
CA GLN A 129 -5.59 9.93 3.11
C GLN A 129 -5.50 11.30 2.43
N ARG A 130 -4.63 12.17 2.94
CA ARG A 130 -4.38 13.49 2.35
C ARG A 130 -3.80 13.37 0.94
N LEU A 131 -2.83 12.49 0.72
CA LEU A 131 -2.25 12.25 -0.61
C LEU A 131 -3.29 11.75 -1.61
N LEU A 132 -4.20 10.85 -1.21
CA LEU A 132 -5.28 10.36 -2.07
C LEU A 132 -6.27 11.45 -2.50
N ARG A 133 -6.49 12.45 -1.63
CA ARG A 133 -7.37 13.58 -1.89
C ARG A 133 -6.67 14.66 -2.71
N ASP A 134 -5.44 15.02 -2.34
CA ASP A 134 -4.72 16.17 -2.89
C ASP A 134 -4.01 15.81 -4.22
N HIS A 135 -3.79 14.51 -4.51
CA HIS A 135 -3.16 14.02 -5.75
C HIS A 135 -3.98 12.93 -6.48
N PRO A 136 -5.16 13.24 -7.03
CA PRO A 136 -6.03 12.23 -7.66
C PRO A 136 -5.36 11.50 -8.84
N GLN A 137 -4.48 12.17 -9.59
CA GLN A 137 -3.66 11.59 -10.66
C GLN A 137 -2.66 10.52 -10.18
N ARG A 138 -2.32 10.47 -8.89
CA ARG A 138 -1.45 9.44 -8.28
C ARG A 138 -2.23 8.49 -7.36
N ARG A 139 -3.57 8.53 -7.41
CA ARG A 139 -4.45 7.80 -6.50
C ARG A 139 -4.16 6.30 -6.49
N ALA A 140 -4.12 5.64 -7.65
CA ALA A 140 -3.94 4.19 -7.75
C ALA A 140 -2.63 3.71 -7.09
N GLY A 141 -1.51 4.37 -7.40
CA GLY A 141 -0.22 4.03 -6.79
C GLY A 141 -0.18 4.31 -5.29
N THR A 142 -0.77 5.43 -4.85
CA THR A 142 -0.87 5.77 -3.42
C THR A 142 -1.71 4.75 -2.67
N ALA A 143 -2.85 4.34 -3.23
CA ALA A 143 -3.76 3.37 -2.64
C ALA A 143 -3.09 2.00 -2.52
N GLN A 144 -2.34 1.56 -3.54
CA GLN A 144 -1.59 0.29 -3.49
C GLN A 144 -0.51 0.29 -2.40
N GLU A 145 0.25 1.37 -2.28
CA GLU A 145 1.28 1.50 -1.24
C GLU A 145 0.67 1.55 0.16
N TRP A 146 -0.43 2.31 0.32
CA TRP A 146 -1.14 2.35 1.60
C TRP A 146 -1.77 1.01 1.94
N PHE A 147 -2.33 0.31 0.96
CA PHE A 147 -2.88 -1.03 1.13
C PHE A 147 -1.83 -2.02 1.64
N ARG A 148 -0.64 -2.05 1.04
CA ARG A 148 0.49 -2.89 1.51
C ARG A 148 0.86 -2.55 2.95
N ALA A 149 0.91 -1.26 3.29
CA ALA A 149 1.21 -0.80 4.63
C ALA A 149 0.15 -1.21 5.67
N LEU A 150 -1.14 -1.11 5.31
CA LEU A 150 -2.25 -1.54 6.14
C LEU A 150 -2.28 -3.06 6.31
N LEU A 151 -2.02 -3.81 5.23
CA LEU A 151 -2.00 -5.27 5.26
C LEU A 151 -0.88 -5.77 6.17
N ALA A 152 0.34 -5.24 6.05
CA ALA A 152 1.45 -5.64 6.89
C ALA A 152 1.15 -5.43 8.40
N ARG A 153 0.32 -4.45 8.74
CA ARG A 153 -0.10 -4.18 10.13
C ARG A 153 -1.36 -4.96 10.56
N GLY A 154 -2.02 -5.67 9.65
CA GLY A 154 -3.29 -6.35 9.92
C GLY A 154 -4.48 -5.40 10.14
N SER A 155 -4.42 -4.17 9.63
CA SER A 155 -5.47 -3.15 9.81
C SER A 155 -6.68 -3.38 8.89
N PHE A 156 -7.36 -4.53 9.04
CA PHE A 156 -8.39 -5.01 8.11
C PHE A 156 -9.58 -4.06 7.95
N ASP A 157 -10.03 -3.41 9.01
CA ASP A 157 -11.11 -2.41 8.94
C ASP A 157 -10.76 -1.22 8.04
N ARG A 158 -9.52 -0.73 8.10
CA ARG A 158 -9.03 0.33 7.22
C ARG A 158 -8.86 -0.15 5.77
N ILE A 159 -8.41 -1.39 5.57
CA ILE A 159 -8.33 -2.02 4.24
C ILE A 159 -9.72 -2.10 3.61
N ALA A 160 -10.72 -2.54 4.37
CA ALA A 160 -12.09 -2.68 3.88
C ALA A 160 -12.67 -1.31 3.46
N ARG A 161 -12.41 -0.25 4.24
CA ARG A 161 -12.79 1.13 3.88
C ARG A 161 -12.06 1.65 2.65
N LEU A 162 -10.76 1.43 2.54
CA LEU A 162 -9.97 1.81 1.37
C LEU A 162 -10.50 1.11 0.12
N ALA A 163 -10.69 -0.20 0.18
CA ALA A 163 -11.20 -1.01 -0.93
C ALA A 163 -12.62 -0.58 -1.35
N ARG A 164 -13.52 -0.30 -0.40
CA ARG A 164 -14.83 0.29 -0.69
C ARG A 164 -14.69 1.61 -1.46
N GLY A 165 -13.80 2.49 -1.03
CA GLY A 165 -13.57 3.77 -1.69
C GLY A 165 -13.09 3.61 -3.14
N GLU A 166 -12.15 2.68 -3.37
CA GLU A 166 -11.63 2.39 -4.72
C GLU A 166 -12.65 1.70 -5.63
N LEU A 167 -13.51 0.82 -5.09
CA LEU A 167 -14.60 0.22 -5.85
C LEU A 167 -15.66 1.25 -6.25
N LEU A 168 -16.03 2.17 -5.34
CA LEU A 168 -16.97 3.25 -5.63
C LEU A 168 -16.42 4.27 -6.63
N ALA A 169 -15.11 4.48 -6.63
CA ALA A 169 -14.43 5.35 -7.60
C ALA A 169 -14.26 4.70 -8.99
N SER A 170 -14.69 3.45 -9.17
CA SER A 170 -14.46 2.65 -10.39
C SER A 170 -12.98 2.62 -10.80
N SER A 171 -12.10 2.52 -9.81
CA SER A 171 -10.65 2.53 -10.04
C SER A 171 -10.21 1.37 -10.96
N PRO A 172 -9.18 1.58 -11.82
CA PRO A 172 -8.54 0.49 -12.55
C PRO A 172 -8.13 -0.62 -11.58
N GLY A 173 -8.40 -1.87 -11.96
CA GLY A 173 -8.13 -3.02 -11.09
C GLY A 173 -9.16 -3.26 -9.98
N ALA A 174 -10.44 -2.95 -10.22
CA ALA A 174 -11.55 -3.21 -9.30
C ALA A 174 -11.55 -4.64 -8.71
N ALA A 175 -11.15 -5.65 -9.49
CA ALA A 175 -10.97 -7.03 -9.02
C ALA A 175 -9.98 -7.16 -7.83
N VAL A 176 -8.88 -6.42 -7.84
CA VAL A 176 -7.88 -6.42 -6.75
C VAL A 176 -8.48 -5.81 -5.48
N TRP A 177 -9.20 -4.71 -5.64
CA TRP A 177 -9.91 -4.06 -4.52
C TRP A 177 -11.03 -4.93 -3.98
N MET A 178 -11.75 -5.64 -4.85
CA MET A 178 -12.73 -6.63 -4.41
C MET A 178 -12.06 -7.75 -3.60
N ARG A 179 -10.95 -8.33 -4.08
CA ARG A 179 -10.20 -9.34 -3.33
C ARG A 179 -9.78 -8.82 -1.95
N ALA A 180 -9.24 -7.61 -1.89
CA ALA A 180 -8.83 -6.98 -0.64
C ALA A 180 -10.02 -6.73 0.32
N LEU A 181 -11.15 -6.28 -0.21
CA LEU A 181 -12.40 -6.09 0.54
C LEU A 181 -12.87 -7.42 1.13
N LEU A 182 -12.99 -8.47 0.32
CA LEU A 182 -13.44 -9.79 0.80
C LEU A 182 -12.49 -10.38 1.84
N TYR A 183 -11.19 -10.31 1.57
CA TYR A 183 -10.17 -10.83 2.48
C TYR A 183 -10.22 -10.14 3.86
N SER A 184 -10.41 -8.82 3.87
CA SER A 184 -10.49 -8.02 5.08
C SER A 184 -11.82 -8.20 5.80
N THR A 185 -12.95 -8.16 5.08
CA THR A 185 -14.28 -8.32 5.70
C THR A 185 -14.41 -9.68 6.34
N ARG A 186 -13.97 -10.78 5.73
CA ARG A 186 -13.97 -12.12 6.34
C ARG A 186 -13.27 -12.18 7.71
N ARG A 187 -12.30 -11.31 7.98
CA ARG A 187 -11.56 -11.23 9.26
C ARG A 187 -12.17 -10.26 10.26
N LEU A 188 -13.21 -9.51 9.87
CA LEU A 188 -13.94 -8.62 10.76
C LEU A 188 -15.17 -9.34 11.33
N PRO A 189 -15.50 -9.12 12.61
CA PRO A 189 -16.68 -9.73 13.23
C PRO A 189 -17.99 -9.21 12.61
N SER A 190 -18.04 -7.93 12.26
CA SER A 190 -19.22 -7.29 11.67
C SER A 190 -19.33 -7.53 10.16
N ASP A 191 -20.56 -7.75 9.68
CA ASP A 191 -20.94 -7.83 8.27
C ASP A 191 -21.61 -6.54 7.74
N THR A 192 -21.70 -5.49 8.57
CA THR A 192 -22.42 -4.24 8.27
C THR A 192 -21.95 -3.62 6.96
N LEU A 193 -20.64 -3.60 6.73
CA LEU A 193 -20.06 -3.07 5.49
C LEU A 193 -20.48 -3.86 4.24
N LEU A 194 -20.56 -5.19 4.33
CA LEU A 194 -21.00 -6.03 3.21
C LEU A 194 -22.49 -5.82 2.92
N ARG A 195 -23.32 -5.67 3.96
CA ARG A 195 -24.74 -5.37 3.81
C ARG A 195 -24.95 -4.01 3.14
N GLU A 196 -24.26 -2.97 3.61
CA GLU A 196 -24.30 -1.62 3.02
C GLU A 196 -23.93 -1.64 1.53
N LEU A 197 -22.89 -2.40 1.16
CA LEU A 197 -22.44 -2.52 -0.23
C LEU A 197 -23.43 -3.30 -1.09
N ALA A 198 -24.02 -4.38 -0.55
CA ALA A 198 -25.02 -5.18 -1.24
C ALA A 198 -26.30 -4.37 -1.56
N THR A 199 -26.72 -3.49 -0.64
CA THR A 199 -27.91 -2.64 -0.81
C THR A 199 -27.63 -1.32 -1.52
N SER A 200 -26.37 -1.01 -1.84
CA SER A 200 -26.01 0.27 -2.43
C SER A 200 -26.59 0.45 -3.84
N PRO A 201 -27.17 1.63 -4.17
CA PRO A 201 -27.66 1.92 -5.52
C PRO A 201 -26.54 2.30 -6.50
N ALA A 202 -25.28 2.40 -6.03
CA ALA A 202 -24.16 2.86 -6.86
C ALA A 202 -23.95 1.96 -8.09
N PRO A 203 -23.92 2.52 -9.33
CA PRO A 203 -23.73 1.74 -10.56
C PRO A 203 -22.45 0.90 -10.56
N ALA A 204 -21.36 1.44 -10.02
CA ALA A 204 -20.06 0.78 -9.92
C ALA A 204 -20.09 -0.55 -9.13
N LEU A 205 -21.11 -0.74 -8.28
CA LEU A 205 -21.25 -1.93 -7.43
C LEU A 205 -22.19 -2.99 -8.01
N GLN A 206 -22.89 -2.70 -9.10
CA GLN A 206 -23.93 -3.59 -9.62
C GLN A 206 -23.39 -4.96 -10.03
N SER A 207 -22.25 -5.01 -10.73
CA SER A 207 -21.63 -6.29 -11.15
C SER A 207 -21.08 -7.11 -9.97
N TRP A 208 -20.85 -6.47 -8.82
CA TRP A 208 -20.32 -7.11 -7.62
C TRP A 208 -21.39 -7.64 -6.66
N ARG A 209 -22.67 -7.27 -6.86
CA ARG A 209 -23.78 -7.70 -5.98
C ARG A 209 -23.86 -9.22 -5.76
N PRO A 210 -23.69 -10.09 -6.78
CA PRO A 210 -23.71 -11.54 -6.57
C PRO A 210 -22.62 -12.03 -5.61
N VAL A 211 -21.46 -11.38 -5.61
CA VAL A 211 -20.34 -11.68 -4.71
C VAL A 211 -20.73 -11.34 -3.27
N PHE A 212 -21.24 -10.13 -3.05
CA PHE A 212 -21.68 -9.69 -1.72
C PHE A 212 -22.81 -10.56 -1.16
N ALA A 213 -23.80 -10.91 -1.99
CA ALA A 213 -24.89 -11.80 -1.59
C ALA A 213 -24.37 -13.19 -1.17
N THR A 214 -23.42 -13.74 -1.93
CA THR A 214 -22.79 -15.03 -1.60
C THR A 214 -22.05 -14.98 -0.26
N GLU A 215 -21.27 -13.93 -0.01
CA GLU A 215 -20.56 -13.75 1.27
C GLU A 215 -21.51 -13.59 2.47
N LEU A 216 -22.65 -12.92 2.28
CA LEU A 216 -23.66 -12.80 3.32
C LEU A 216 -24.34 -14.15 3.62
N LEU A 217 -24.71 -14.92 2.59
CA LEU A 217 -25.23 -16.28 2.75
C LEU A 217 -24.24 -17.18 3.51
N LEU A 218 -22.96 -17.06 3.17
CA LEU A 218 -21.88 -17.75 3.84
C LEU A 218 -21.81 -17.36 5.34
N ARG A 219 -21.83 -16.08 5.67
CA ARG A 219 -21.84 -15.60 7.06
C ARG A 219 -23.07 -16.04 7.85
N GLU A 220 -24.21 -16.20 7.20
CA GLU A 220 -25.45 -16.72 7.79
C GLU A 220 -25.43 -18.25 7.97
N GLY A 221 -24.38 -18.95 7.52
CA GLY A 221 -24.29 -20.41 7.58
C GLY A 221 -25.14 -21.14 6.53
N ARG A 222 -25.69 -20.43 5.55
CA ARG A 222 -26.57 -20.97 4.49
C ARG A 222 -25.75 -21.57 3.35
N LEU A 223 -24.93 -22.57 3.68
CA LEU A 223 -23.92 -23.15 2.80
C LEU A 223 -24.48 -23.71 1.48
N ARG A 224 -25.68 -24.30 1.51
CA ARG A 224 -26.32 -24.85 0.30
C ARG A 224 -26.68 -23.77 -0.71
N GLU A 225 -27.28 -22.69 -0.23
CA GLU A 225 -27.68 -21.56 -1.09
C GLU A 225 -26.46 -20.81 -1.61
N ALA A 226 -25.43 -20.66 -0.78
CA ALA A 226 -24.15 -20.10 -1.21
C ALA A 226 -23.51 -20.96 -2.31
N ARG A 227 -23.54 -22.29 -2.17
CA ARG A 227 -23.05 -23.23 -3.18
C ARG A 227 -23.81 -23.09 -4.50
N ASP A 228 -25.14 -23.05 -4.45
CA ASP A 228 -25.97 -22.91 -5.64
C ASP A 228 -25.67 -21.59 -6.38
N ALA A 229 -25.50 -20.49 -5.64
CA ALA A 229 -25.10 -19.19 -6.18
C ALA A 229 -23.71 -19.19 -6.85
N ILE A 230 -22.76 -19.93 -6.28
CA ILE A 230 -21.40 -20.07 -6.80
C ILE A 230 -21.37 -20.92 -8.09
N THR A 231 -22.19 -21.96 -8.16
CA THR A 231 -22.26 -22.86 -9.32
C THR A 231 -23.13 -22.36 -10.48
N GLY A 232 -23.85 -21.26 -10.26
CA GLY A 232 -24.67 -20.63 -11.30
C GLY A 232 -23.86 -20.09 -12.50
N PRO A 233 -24.52 -19.52 -13.52
CA PRO A 233 -23.83 -18.97 -14.68
C PRO A 233 -22.82 -17.89 -14.29
N LEU A 234 -21.69 -17.83 -15.01
CA LEU A 234 -20.67 -16.81 -14.81
C LEU A 234 -21.14 -15.47 -15.39
N PRO A 235 -21.07 -14.37 -14.62
CA PRO A 235 -21.27 -13.03 -15.18
C PRO A 235 -20.21 -12.74 -16.26
N ALA A 236 -20.62 -12.07 -17.34
CA ALA A 236 -19.70 -11.68 -18.41
C ALA A 236 -18.75 -10.56 -17.97
N ASP A 237 -19.23 -9.63 -17.14
CA ASP A 237 -18.38 -8.60 -16.53
C ASP A 237 -17.50 -9.20 -15.44
N GLN A 238 -16.24 -8.74 -15.35
CA GLN A 238 -15.25 -9.20 -14.36
C GLN A 238 -15.08 -10.73 -14.30
N ALA A 239 -15.28 -11.43 -15.42
CA ALA A 239 -15.32 -12.89 -15.48
C ALA A 239 -14.08 -13.57 -14.84
N ALA A 240 -12.88 -13.02 -15.07
CA ALA A 240 -11.64 -13.52 -14.46
C ALA A 240 -11.69 -13.52 -12.92
N PHE A 241 -12.18 -12.43 -12.31
CA PHE A 241 -12.33 -12.37 -10.86
C PHE A 241 -13.40 -13.35 -10.37
N HIS A 242 -14.53 -13.46 -11.06
CA HIS A 242 -15.58 -14.40 -10.66
C HIS A 242 -15.08 -15.85 -10.68
N VAL A 243 -14.28 -16.24 -11.67
CA VAL A 243 -13.63 -17.56 -11.68
C VAL A 243 -12.70 -17.70 -10.47
N TYR A 244 -11.81 -16.73 -10.25
CA TYR A 244 -10.89 -16.75 -9.11
C TYR A 244 -11.62 -16.92 -7.77
N TYR A 245 -12.64 -16.10 -7.55
CA TYR A 245 -13.45 -16.09 -6.33
C TYR A 245 -14.19 -17.41 -6.10
N ARG A 246 -14.85 -17.93 -7.14
CA ARG A 246 -15.63 -19.16 -7.05
C ARG A 246 -14.74 -20.38 -6.82
N VAL A 247 -13.60 -20.48 -7.50
CA VAL A 247 -12.62 -21.58 -7.29
C VAL A 247 -12.07 -21.53 -5.87
N SER A 248 -11.73 -20.34 -5.37
CA SER A 248 -11.25 -20.15 -3.99
C SER A 248 -12.29 -20.64 -2.97
N LEU A 249 -13.55 -20.23 -3.13
CA LEU A 249 -14.62 -20.64 -2.24
C LEU A 249 -14.93 -22.13 -2.30
N LEU A 250 -15.01 -22.72 -3.49
CA LEU A 250 -15.22 -24.17 -3.63
C LEU A 250 -14.09 -24.96 -2.95
N THR A 251 -12.86 -24.49 -3.06
CA THR A 251 -11.69 -25.07 -2.39
C THR A 251 -11.79 -24.96 -0.86
N GLU A 252 -12.19 -23.78 -0.35
CA GLU A 252 -12.43 -23.56 1.09
C GLU A 252 -13.54 -24.48 1.61
N MET A 253 -14.64 -24.63 0.86
CA MET A 253 -15.76 -25.53 1.17
C MET A 253 -15.40 -27.02 1.04
N GLY A 254 -14.23 -27.36 0.53
CA GLY A 254 -13.77 -28.76 0.36
C GLY A 254 -14.30 -29.45 -0.91
N ASP A 255 -14.91 -28.71 -1.83
CA ASP A 255 -15.36 -29.24 -3.11
C ASP A 255 -14.26 -29.14 -4.17
N THR A 256 -13.22 -29.96 -4.00
CA THR A 256 -12.03 -29.93 -4.85
C THR A 256 -12.36 -30.24 -6.32
N PHE A 257 -13.28 -31.16 -6.60
CA PHE A 257 -13.58 -31.55 -7.98
C PHE A 257 -14.30 -30.42 -8.73
N ALA A 258 -15.29 -29.77 -8.11
CA ALA A 258 -15.95 -28.62 -8.74
C ALA A 258 -14.98 -27.44 -8.92
N ALA A 259 -14.09 -27.22 -7.95
CA ALA A 259 -13.05 -26.19 -8.05
C ALA A 259 -12.11 -26.43 -9.25
N LEU A 260 -11.58 -27.65 -9.38
CA LEU A 260 -10.66 -28.02 -10.45
C LEU A 260 -11.33 -28.06 -11.84
N ASP A 261 -12.58 -28.52 -11.92
CA ASP A 261 -13.35 -28.52 -13.16
C ASP A 261 -13.63 -27.08 -13.63
N LEU A 262 -14.06 -26.20 -12.73
CA LEU A 262 -14.27 -24.79 -13.03
C LEU A 262 -12.99 -24.11 -13.52
N LEU A 263 -11.85 -24.40 -12.84
CA LEU A 263 -10.54 -23.91 -13.20
C LEU A 263 -10.09 -24.42 -14.58
N ALA A 264 -10.31 -25.69 -14.90
CA ALA A 264 -9.94 -26.27 -16.17
C ALA A 264 -10.73 -25.66 -17.34
N ARG A 265 -12.04 -25.43 -17.16
CA ARG A 265 -12.90 -24.83 -18.20
C ARG A 265 -12.58 -23.37 -18.49
N HIS A 266 -12.08 -22.63 -17.50
CA HIS A 266 -11.88 -21.18 -17.59
C HIS A 266 -10.42 -20.75 -17.37
N ALA A 267 -9.47 -21.68 -17.56
CA ALA A 267 -8.05 -21.44 -17.30
C ALA A 267 -7.51 -20.21 -18.06
N ALA A 268 -7.98 -19.98 -19.28
CA ALA A 268 -7.56 -18.88 -20.15
C ALA A 268 -7.99 -17.48 -19.67
N LEU A 269 -8.95 -17.39 -18.74
CA LEU A 269 -9.38 -16.12 -18.18
C LEU A 269 -8.48 -15.63 -17.04
N LEU A 270 -7.65 -16.51 -16.47
CA LEU A 270 -6.78 -16.22 -15.35
C LEU A 270 -5.34 -16.00 -15.85
N ASP A 271 -4.60 -15.14 -15.15
CA ASP A 271 -3.16 -15.11 -15.32
C ASP A 271 -2.51 -16.40 -14.78
N ALA A 272 -1.27 -16.66 -15.23
CA ALA A 272 -0.56 -17.90 -14.89
C ALA A 272 -0.33 -18.05 -13.38
N GLU A 273 -0.10 -16.95 -12.66
CA GLU A 273 0.18 -16.96 -11.21
C GLU A 273 -1.07 -17.35 -10.43
N ALA A 274 -2.21 -16.71 -10.73
CA ALA A 274 -3.51 -17.00 -10.14
C ALA A 274 -3.96 -18.43 -10.45
N ASN A 275 -3.80 -18.88 -11.70
CA ASN A 275 -4.16 -20.24 -12.11
C ASN A 275 -3.38 -21.29 -11.32
N VAL A 276 -2.04 -21.16 -11.26
CA VAL A 276 -1.18 -22.09 -10.53
C VAL A 276 -1.49 -22.07 -9.03
N THR A 277 -1.67 -20.88 -8.44
CA THR A 277 -1.98 -20.73 -7.01
C THR A 277 -3.27 -21.48 -6.65
N LEU A 278 -4.36 -21.20 -7.38
CA LEU A 278 -5.66 -21.86 -7.16
C LEU A 278 -5.58 -23.37 -7.37
N ARG A 279 -4.80 -23.82 -8.36
CA ARG A 279 -4.61 -25.25 -8.64
C ARG A 279 -3.89 -25.95 -7.50
N LEU A 280 -2.80 -25.36 -6.99
CA LEU A 280 -2.05 -25.90 -5.86
C LEU A 280 -2.92 -25.98 -4.60
N ASP A 281 -3.65 -24.89 -4.30
CA ASP A 281 -4.55 -24.82 -3.15
C ASP A 281 -5.67 -25.87 -3.24
N ALA A 282 -6.32 -26.00 -4.41
CA ALA A 282 -7.38 -26.99 -4.63
C ALA A 282 -6.86 -28.43 -4.47
N LEU A 283 -5.71 -28.74 -5.07
CA LEU A 283 -5.09 -30.07 -5.01
C LEU A 283 -4.64 -30.44 -3.59
N ALA A 284 -4.06 -29.48 -2.86
CA ALA A 284 -3.67 -29.68 -1.46
C ALA A 284 -4.90 -29.84 -0.55
N ALA A 285 -5.92 -29.01 -0.73
CA ALA A 285 -7.17 -29.09 0.03
C ALA A 285 -7.89 -30.43 -0.19
N GLY A 286 -7.85 -30.99 -1.41
CA GLY A 286 -8.40 -32.30 -1.74
C GLY A 286 -7.47 -33.47 -1.47
N ARG A 287 -6.28 -33.24 -0.87
CA ARG A 287 -5.26 -34.26 -0.57
C ARG A 287 -4.83 -35.08 -1.80
N MET A 288 -4.86 -34.48 -2.99
CA MET A 288 -4.54 -35.12 -4.27
C MET A 288 -3.02 -35.14 -4.52
N LYS A 289 -2.30 -36.07 -3.88
CA LYS A 289 -0.83 -36.11 -3.87
C LYS A 289 -0.16 -36.14 -5.25
N ARG A 290 -0.56 -37.05 -6.15
CA ARG A 290 0.12 -37.23 -7.46
C ARG A 290 -0.03 -36.00 -8.37
N PRO A 291 -1.24 -35.46 -8.61
CA PRO A 291 -1.37 -34.26 -9.44
C PRO A 291 -0.76 -33.03 -8.77
N HIS A 292 -0.78 -32.95 -7.43
CA HIS A 292 -0.10 -31.88 -6.69
C HIS A 292 1.41 -31.89 -6.96
N GLN A 293 2.05 -33.06 -6.83
CA GLN A 293 3.48 -33.23 -7.13
C GLN A 293 3.82 -32.85 -8.57
N GLN A 294 2.98 -33.18 -9.56
CA GLN A 294 3.21 -32.79 -10.95
C GLN A 294 3.26 -31.26 -11.15
N VAL A 295 2.38 -30.51 -10.48
CA VAL A 295 2.38 -29.03 -10.56
C VAL A 295 3.62 -28.47 -9.87
N VAL A 296 3.99 -29.03 -8.71
CA VAL A 296 5.23 -28.66 -8.00
C VAL A 296 6.46 -28.92 -8.88
N ASP A 297 6.52 -30.07 -9.54
CA ASP A 297 7.61 -30.45 -10.44
C ASP A 297 7.71 -29.50 -11.63
N GLN A 298 6.58 -29.09 -12.20
CA GLN A 298 6.54 -28.10 -13.28
C GLN A 298 7.10 -26.73 -12.85
N LEU A 299 6.78 -26.28 -11.63
CA LEU A 299 7.33 -25.03 -11.09
C LEU A 299 8.82 -25.13 -10.81
N LEU A 300 9.26 -26.24 -10.22
CA LEU A 300 10.68 -26.49 -9.93
C LEU A 300 11.51 -26.77 -11.20
N ALA A 301 10.88 -27.13 -12.32
CA ALA A 301 11.58 -27.31 -13.60
C ALA A 301 11.97 -25.98 -14.26
N GLN A 302 11.29 -24.88 -13.94
CA GLN A 302 11.61 -23.56 -14.52
C GLN A 302 12.95 -23.02 -13.99
N PRO A 303 13.78 -22.38 -14.83
CA PRO A 303 15.04 -21.78 -14.37
C PRO A 303 14.76 -20.61 -13.42
N LEU A 304 15.62 -20.40 -12.42
CA LEU A 304 15.57 -19.26 -11.49
C LEU A 304 16.10 -17.97 -12.14
N SER A 305 15.54 -17.63 -13.30
CA SER A 305 15.71 -16.33 -13.95
C SER A 305 14.63 -15.36 -13.49
N THR A 306 14.72 -14.09 -13.92
CA THR A 306 13.74 -13.04 -13.59
C THR A 306 12.29 -13.45 -13.89
N GLY A 307 12.07 -14.30 -14.90
CA GLY A 307 10.76 -14.84 -15.26
C GLY A 307 10.27 -16.00 -14.37
N GLY A 308 11.16 -16.73 -13.70
CA GLY A 308 10.82 -17.85 -12.81
C GLY A 308 10.59 -17.45 -11.34
N LEU A 309 11.04 -16.26 -10.94
CA LEU A 309 10.87 -15.76 -9.56
C LEU A 309 9.42 -15.68 -9.08
N PRO A 310 8.41 -15.31 -9.90
CA PRO A 310 7.01 -15.31 -9.47
C PRO A 310 6.52 -16.70 -9.06
N GLY A 311 6.83 -17.73 -9.85
CA GLY A 311 6.47 -19.12 -9.53
C GLY A 311 7.07 -19.59 -8.21
N LEU A 312 8.27 -19.13 -7.88
CA LEU A 312 8.94 -19.41 -6.61
C LEU A 312 8.22 -18.76 -5.42
N LYS A 313 7.74 -17.52 -5.58
CA LYS A 313 6.95 -16.81 -4.56
C LYS A 313 5.62 -17.52 -4.31
N VAL A 314 4.94 -17.98 -5.37
CA VAL A 314 3.72 -18.80 -5.27
C VAL A 314 4.01 -20.08 -4.51
N LEU A 315 5.08 -20.80 -4.85
CA LEU A 315 5.44 -22.04 -4.16
C LEU A 315 5.78 -21.80 -2.68
N CYS A 316 6.47 -20.71 -2.35
CA CYS A 316 6.71 -20.34 -0.94
C CYS A 316 5.40 -20.01 -0.21
N ALA A 317 4.50 -19.24 -0.82
CA ALA A 317 3.19 -18.95 -0.24
C ALA A 317 2.36 -20.24 -0.04
N HIS A 318 2.41 -21.16 -1.00
CA HIS A 318 1.81 -22.49 -0.90
C HIS A 318 2.39 -23.30 0.26
N LEU A 319 3.71 -23.38 0.41
CA LEU A 319 4.38 -24.10 1.50
C LEU A 319 4.10 -23.46 2.88
N ILE A 320 3.86 -22.15 2.92
CA ILE A 320 3.38 -21.51 4.14
C ILE A 320 1.97 -21.99 4.47
N ARG A 321 1.04 -22.06 3.52
CA ARG A 321 -0.34 -22.55 3.77
C ARG A 321 -0.36 -24.06 4.10
N PHE A 322 0.36 -24.84 3.32
CA PHE A 322 0.42 -26.30 3.35
C PHE A 322 1.88 -26.76 3.43
N PRO A 323 2.46 -26.80 4.65
CA PRO A 323 3.85 -27.19 4.83
C PRO A 323 4.10 -28.62 4.37
N ASP A 324 5.12 -28.78 3.54
CA ASP A 324 5.64 -30.06 3.08
C ASP A 324 7.19 -29.99 3.11
N PRO A 325 7.84 -30.63 4.10
CA PRO A 325 9.30 -30.62 4.23
C PRO A 325 10.01 -31.14 2.97
N ALA A 326 9.46 -32.18 2.33
CA ALA A 326 10.10 -32.78 1.15
C ALA A 326 10.07 -31.84 -0.07
N VAL A 327 8.97 -31.11 -0.25
CA VAL A 327 8.90 -30.08 -1.30
C VAL A 327 9.82 -28.90 -0.97
N PHE A 328 9.88 -28.48 0.29
CA PHE A 328 10.78 -27.41 0.73
C PHE A 328 12.25 -27.77 0.54
N ASP A 329 12.65 -29.01 0.84
CA ASP A 329 14.01 -29.49 0.63
C ASP A 329 14.44 -29.39 -0.84
N ARG A 330 13.58 -29.88 -1.76
CA ARG A 330 13.82 -29.81 -3.20
C ARG A 330 13.91 -28.36 -3.71
N LEU A 331 13.06 -27.49 -3.18
CA LEU A 331 13.07 -26.07 -3.47
C LEU A 331 14.39 -25.43 -3.02
N ALA A 332 14.82 -25.68 -1.80
CA ALA A 332 16.03 -25.10 -1.26
C ALA A 332 17.31 -25.66 -1.92
N GLU A 333 17.32 -26.94 -2.29
CA GLU A 333 18.37 -27.53 -3.13
C GLU A 333 18.48 -26.87 -4.51
N LYS A 334 17.35 -26.57 -5.14
CA LYS A 334 17.33 -25.86 -6.43
C LYS A 334 17.92 -24.46 -6.29
N VAL A 335 17.50 -23.71 -5.26
CA VAL A 335 18.02 -22.35 -4.99
C VAL A 335 19.53 -22.37 -4.73
N ALA A 336 20.02 -23.37 -3.99
CA ALA A 336 21.45 -23.54 -3.75
C ALA A 336 22.21 -23.88 -5.04
N ARG A 337 21.68 -24.81 -5.85
CA ARG A 337 22.30 -25.27 -7.10
C ARG A 337 22.41 -24.19 -8.17
N GLU A 338 21.37 -23.37 -8.32
CA GLU A 338 21.34 -22.28 -9.30
C GLU A 338 21.96 -20.98 -8.77
N ASN A 339 22.41 -20.97 -7.51
CA ASN A 339 23.08 -19.86 -6.85
C ASN A 339 22.37 -18.50 -7.05
N LEU A 340 21.09 -18.46 -6.66
CA LEU A 340 20.28 -17.24 -6.77
C LEU A 340 21.01 -16.06 -6.10
N PRO A 341 21.27 -14.94 -6.80
CA PRO A 341 21.86 -13.77 -6.16
C PRO A 341 20.90 -13.19 -5.12
N LEU A 342 21.42 -12.47 -4.13
CA LEU A 342 20.61 -11.68 -3.20
C LEU A 342 20.74 -10.21 -3.59
N ASP A 343 19.78 -9.74 -4.38
CA ASP A 343 19.69 -8.37 -4.90
C ASP A 343 18.28 -7.80 -4.66
N THR A 344 18.01 -6.62 -5.20
CA THR A 344 16.70 -5.95 -5.04
C THR A 344 15.54 -6.72 -5.69
N GLU A 345 15.79 -7.51 -6.74
CA GLU A 345 14.76 -8.24 -7.48
C GLU A 345 14.43 -9.59 -6.80
N SER A 346 15.46 -10.25 -6.28
CA SER A 346 15.36 -11.54 -5.60
C SER A 346 15.12 -11.44 -4.09
N ALA A 347 15.31 -10.26 -3.47
CA ALA A 347 15.12 -10.07 -2.03
C ALA A 347 13.79 -10.63 -1.54
N GLY A 348 12.69 -10.30 -2.23
CA GLY A 348 11.35 -10.80 -1.87
C GLY A 348 11.26 -12.33 -1.87
N VAL A 349 11.98 -13.03 -2.75
CA VAL A 349 12.08 -14.49 -2.75
C VAL A 349 12.83 -14.99 -1.53
N TRP A 350 13.97 -14.39 -1.20
CA TRP A 350 14.77 -14.80 -0.04
C TRP A 350 14.00 -14.66 1.28
N PHE A 351 13.26 -13.56 1.46
CA PHE A 351 12.37 -13.41 2.62
C PHE A 351 11.20 -14.41 2.59
N SER A 352 10.70 -14.77 1.40
CA SER A 352 9.66 -15.80 1.25
C SER A 352 10.17 -17.20 1.64
N LEU A 353 11.38 -17.55 1.21
CA LEU A 353 12.07 -18.80 1.58
C LEU A 353 12.30 -18.88 3.09
N PHE A 354 12.75 -17.78 3.71
CA PHE A 354 12.93 -17.69 5.15
C PHE A 354 11.61 -17.94 5.90
N CYS A 355 10.51 -17.32 5.48
CA CYS A 355 9.19 -17.57 6.06
C CYS A 355 8.67 -18.99 5.80
N ALA A 356 8.93 -19.56 4.63
CA ALA A 356 8.56 -20.94 4.31
C ALA A 356 9.34 -21.94 5.18
N ALA A 357 10.65 -21.74 5.40
CA ALA A 357 11.48 -22.54 6.29
C ALA A 357 10.90 -22.60 7.71
N GLY A 358 10.49 -21.43 8.23
CA GLY A 358 9.84 -21.33 9.52
C GLY A 358 8.47 -22.02 9.56
N ALA A 359 7.70 -21.99 8.47
CA ALA A 359 6.40 -22.64 8.39
C ALA A 359 6.48 -24.18 8.33
N VAL A 360 7.54 -24.73 7.71
CA VAL A 360 7.80 -26.18 7.66
C VAL A 360 8.58 -26.72 8.87
N ASP A 361 8.96 -25.86 9.82
CA ASP A 361 9.78 -26.17 11.01
C ASP A 361 11.19 -26.70 10.67
N ASP A 362 11.78 -26.27 9.54
CA ASP A 362 13.18 -26.54 9.21
C ASP A 362 14.09 -25.52 9.88
N ARG A 363 14.49 -25.83 11.12
CA ARG A 363 15.29 -24.93 11.97
C ARG A 363 16.69 -24.65 11.41
N THR A 364 17.28 -25.64 10.73
CA THR A 364 18.63 -25.53 10.18
C THR A 364 18.63 -24.54 9.02
N ARG A 365 17.75 -24.73 8.03
CA ARG A 365 17.63 -23.81 6.90
C ARG A 365 17.08 -22.45 7.31
N LEU A 366 16.18 -22.39 8.30
CA LEU A 366 15.72 -21.12 8.86
C LEU A 366 16.89 -20.29 9.39
N HIS A 367 17.80 -20.92 10.14
CA HIS A 367 18.99 -20.26 10.68
C HIS A 367 19.97 -19.82 9.59
N GLU A 368 20.25 -20.70 8.62
CA GLU A 368 21.15 -20.42 7.49
C GLU A 368 20.63 -19.24 6.64
N LEU A 369 19.34 -19.25 6.29
CA LEU A 369 18.70 -18.17 5.54
C LEU A 369 18.70 -16.87 6.33
N GLY A 370 18.41 -16.94 7.64
CA GLY A 370 18.48 -15.77 8.54
C GLY A 370 19.88 -15.18 8.59
N PHE A 371 20.93 -16.01 8.68
CA PHE A 371 22.32 -15.57 8.68
C PHE A 371 22.71 -14.92 7.35
N ARG A 372 22.34 -15.53 6.22
CA ARG A 372 22.60 -14.97 4.87
C ARG A 372 21.95 -13.60 4.69
N LEU A 373 20.68 -13.46 5.09
CA LEU A 373 19.95 -12.19 5.02
C LEU A 373 20.58 -11.11 5.91
N ARG A 374 20.98 -11.46 7.14
CA ARG A 374 21.66 -10.53 8.07
C ARG A 374 23.01 -10.05 7.54
N ASN A 375 23.80 -10.94 6.91
CA ASN A 375 25.11 -10.57 6.37
C ASN A 375 25.02 -9.70 5.11
N ALA A 376 23.96 -9.89 4.32
CA ALA A 376 23.72 -9.07 3.14
C ALA A 376 23.20 -7.67 3.49
N SER A 377 22.46 -7.54 4.60
CA SER A 377 22.10 -6.23 5.13
C SER A 377 23.30 -5.60 5.84
N GLN A 378 23.82 -4.47 5.34
CA GLN A 378 24.91 -3.72 5.98
C GLN A 378 24.59 -3.19 7.40
N LYS A 379 23.39 -3.46 7.92
CA LYS A 379 22.92 -3.05 9.25
C LYS A 379 22.49 -4.27 10.05
N PRO A 380 22.73 -4.31 11.38
CA PRO A 380 22.27 -5.39 12.22
C PRO A 380 20.74 -5.44 12.20
N PHE A 381 20.20 -6.35 11.41
CA PHE A 381 18.77 -6.58 11.27
C PHE A 381 18.28 -7.39 12.47
N MET A 382 18.33 -6.80 13.67
CA MET A 382 17.92 -7.42 14.95
C MET A 382 16.53 -8.06 14.88
N ILE A 383 15.68 -7.52 14.02
CA ILE A 383 14.31 -8.00 13.79
C ILE A 383 14.28 -9.39 13.16
N LEU A 384 15.25 -9.76 12.30
CA LEU A 384 15.30 -11.11 11.71
C LEU A 384 15.52 -12.18 12.76
N SER A 385 16.32 -11.90 13.79
CA SER A 385 16.48 -12.81 14.94
C SER A 385 15.18 -12.94 15.74
N ALA A 386 14.40 -11.86 15.88
CA ALA A 386 13.09 -11.94 16.49
C ALA A 386 12.08 -12.74 15.63
N VAL A 387 12.12 -12.60 14.30
CA VAL A 387 11.26 -13.41 13.42
C VAL A 387 11.65 -14.89 13.44
N GLU A 388 12.95 -15.19 13.50
CA GLU A 388 13.47 -16.54 13.67
C GLU A 388 12.96 -17.15 15.00
N ALA A 389 13.07 -16.40 16.11
CA ALA A 389 12.54 -16.80 17.41
C ALA A 389 11.01 -16.97 17.42
N PHE A 390 10.27 -16.15 16.66
CA PHE A 390 8.82 -16.33 16.46
C PHE A 390 8.50 -17.69 15.84
N PHE A 391 9.16 -18.06 14.74
CA PHE A 391 8.91 -19.35 14.07
C PHE A 391 9.31 -20.54 14.94
N ARG A 392 10.33 -20.39 15.80
CA ARG A 392 10.74 -21.41 16.77
C ARG A 392 9.80 -21.53 17.98
N GLY A 393 8.85 -20.61 18.14
CA GLY A 393 7.96 -20.56 19.30
C GLY A 393 8.65 -20.09 20.59
N GLU A 394 9.80 -19.42 20.48
CA GLU A 394 10.61 -18.95 21.61
C GLU A 394 10.13 -17.59 22.15
N LEU A 395 9.26 -16.89 21.40
CA LEU A 395 8.70 -15.61 21.81
C LEU A 395 7.33 -15.78 22.48
N ALA A 396 7.10 -14.99 23.54
CA ALA A 396 5.78 -14.83 24.14
C ALA A 396 4.78 -14.18 23.17
N GLU A 397 5.26 -13.32 22.27
CA GLU A 397 4.46 -12.68 21.23
C GLU A 397 4.15 -13.68 20.10
N ARG A 398 2.87 -14.09 20.00
CA ARG A 398 2.40 -15.02 18.96
C ARG A 398 1.82 -14.31 17.73
N ARG A 399 1.92 -12.99 17.64
CA ARG A 399 1.32 -12.21 16.54
C ARG A 399 2.33 -11.96 15.43
N ILE A 400 2.09 -12.57 14.27
CA ILE A 400 2.90 -12.34 13.06
C ILE A 400 2.88 -10.86 12.62
N THR A 401 1.80 -10.12 12.92
CA THR A 401 1.63 -8.69 12.61
C THR A 401 2.68 -7.77 13.20
N THR A 402 3.36 -8.20 14.27
CA THR A 402 4.46 -7.44 14.86
C THR A 402 5.67 -7.37 13.92
N PHE A 403 5.86 -8.38 13.08
CA PHE A 403 7.06 -8.54 12.26
C PHE A 403 6.83 -8.19 10.78
N LEU A 404 5.63 -8.43 10.25
CA LEU A 404 5.29 -8.19 8.84
C LEU A 404 5.61 -6.78 8.33
N PRO A 405 5.40 -5.67 9.08
CA PRO A 405 5.71 -4.32 8.59
C PRO A 405 7.18 -4.08 8.23
N VAL A 406 8.08 -4.93 8.71
CA VAL A 406 9.52 -4.77 8.56
C VAL A 406 10.11 -5.74 7.54
N LEU A 407 9.36 -6.77 7.14
CA LEU A 407 9.80 -7.74 6.15
C LEU A 407 9.33 -7.31 4.75
N PRO A 408 10.23 -7.21 3.74
CA PRO A 408 9.86 -6.87 2.37
C PRO A 408 9.28 -8.11 1.67
N LEU A 409 8.07 -8.51 2.09
CA LEU A 409 7.39 -9.70 1.60
C LEU A 409 6.53 -9.42 0.37
N PRO A 410 6.46 -10.36 -0.58
CA PRO A 410 5.41 -10.38 -1.59
C PRO A 410 4.01 -10.45 -0.96
N LEU A 411 3.03 -9.94 -1.71
CA LEU A 411 1.64 -9.86 -1.24
C LEU A 411 1.06 -11.25 -0.92
N GLU A 412 1.26 -12.23 -1.80
CA GLU A 412 0.76 -13.60 -1.62
C GLU A 412 1.33 -14.29 -0.39
N VAL A 413 2.59 -14.03 -0.07
CA VAL A 413 3.26 -14.57 1.12
C VAL A 413 2.72 -13.91 2.39
N THR A 414 2.42 -12.61 2.33
CA THR A 414 1.79 -11.89 3.44
C THR A 414 0.40 -12.47 3.73
N TYR A 415 -0.40 -12.73 2.69
CA TYR A 415 -1.70 -13.39 2.84
C TYR A 415 -1.60 -14.80 3.41
N ALA A 416 -0.65 -15.61 2.91
CA ALA A 416 -0.41 -16.97 3.41
C ALA A 416 -0.02 -16.99 4.90
N LEU A 417 0.83 -16.05 5.34
CA LEU A 417 1.22 -15.93 6.74
C LEU A 417 0.03 -15.60 7.66
N PHE A 418 -0.87 -14.72 7.23
CA PHE A 418 -2.09 -14.41 7.95
C PHE A 418 -3.11 -15.55 8.00
N GLU A 419 -3.13 -16.42 6.99
CA GLU A 419 -3.99 -17.60 6.96
C GLU A 419 -3.48 -18.69 7.90
N ARG A 420 -2.16 -18.90 7.95
CA ARG A 420 -1.53 -19.89 8.84
C ARG A 420 -1.46 -19.44 10.30
N TYR A 421 -1.13 -18.17 10.53
CA TYR A 421 -0.96 -17.59 11.87
C TYR A 421 -2.08 -16.57 12.13
N PRO A 422 -3.33 -17.03 12.38
CA PRO A 422 -4.47 -16.15 12.54
C PRO A 422 -4.36 -15.26 13.79
N LEU A 423 -5.01 -14.11 13.74
CA LEU A 423 -5.16 -13.24 14.90
C LEU A 423 -5.99 -13.94 16.00
N PRO A 424 -5.67 -13.75 17.30
CA PRO A 424 -6.40 -14.37 18.41
C PRO A 424 -7.91 -14.11 18.40
N ASP A 425 -8.32 -12.91 17.95
CA ASP A 425 -9.71 -12.43 17.96
C ASP A 425 -10.37 -12.47 16.57
N ALA A 426 -9.72 -13.10 15.58
CA ALA A 426 -10.38 -13.29 14.30
C ALA A 426 -11.61 -14.19 14.53
N PRO A 427 -12.82 -13.79 14.06
CA PRO A 427 -13.96 -14.69 14.08
C PRO A 427 -13.52 -16.00 13.42
N ALA A 428 -13.93 -17.14 13.97
CA ALA A 428 -13.76 -18.41 13.29
C ALA A 428 -14.54 -18.31 11.98
N VAL A 429 -13.86 -17.85 10.93
CA VAL A 429 -14.49 -17.52 9.65
C VAL A 429 -15.23 -18.75 9.12
N TRP A 430 -14.75 -19.93 9.51
CA TRP A 430 -15.33 -21.26 9.30
C TRP A 430 -14.89 -22.19 10.43
N PRO A 431 -15.55 -23.35 10.65
CA PRO A 431 -14.98 -24.38 11.52
C PRO A 431 -13.57 -24.67 11.02
N LYS A 432 -12.58 -24.43 11.90
CA LYS A 432 -11.21 -24.87 11.66
C LYS A 432 -11.32 -26.37 11.37
N ARG A 433 -10.84 -26.80 10.20
CA ARG A 433 -10.76 -28.23 9.89
C ARG A 433 -9.96 -28.91 11.03
N PRO A 434 -10.39 -30.10 11.48
CA PRO A 434 -9.67 -30.86 12.49
C PRO A 434 -8.24 -31.19 12.08
#